data_AF-A0A0U3F6N3-F1
#
_entry.id   AF-A0A0U3F6N3-F1
#
_cell.length_a   1.000
_cell.length_b   1.000
_cell.length_c   1.000
_cell.angle_alpha   90.00
_cell.angle_beta   90.00
_cell.angle_gamma   90.00
#
_symmetry.space_group_name_H-M   'P 1'
#
loop_
_entity.id
_entity.type
_entity.pdbx_description
1 polymer ?
#
loop_
_entity_poly.entity_id
_entity_poly.type
_entity_poly.pdbx_seq_one_letter_code
_entity_poly.pdbx_strand_id
1 'polypeptide(L)'
;MPVEWVALASTAVGGGIATVSAGLLERWRWRRDRVEQHIETRRVLYGSYLAALAKARHTCSLMARETELPASERRRAVWDAFEPCASLRYELAISAPRSVVSPAETSFRRLRDIRDTVAQGLPPESDEYARGRMQYDEAHLALRMAMRQDLGAEP
;
A
#
# COMPACT_ATOMS: atom_id res chain seq x y z
N MET A 1 9.22 21.01 66.85
CA MET A 1 9.14 21.59 65.50
C MET A 1 9.28 20.48 64.43
N PRO A 2 8.24 19.70 64.09
CA PRO A 2 8.31 18.66 63.05
C PRO A 2 7.67 19.05 61.70
N VAL A 3 7.13 20.27 61.58
CA VAL A 3 6.24 20.68 60.47
C VAL A 3 6.96 21.03 59.15
N GLU A 4 8.22 21.47 59.18
CA GLU A 4 8.97 21.82 57.96
C GLU A 4 9.37 20.60 57.12
N TRP A 5 9.78 19.50 57.76
CA TRP A 5 10.22 18.29 57.05
C TRP A 5 9.07 17.56 56.35
N VAL A 6 7.88 17.56 56.96
CA VAL A 6 6.68 16.98 56.35
C VAL A 6 6.24 17.81 55.14
N ALA A 7 6.29 19.14 55.22
CA ALA A 7 5.97 20.02 54.09
C ALA A 7 6.94 19.83 52.91
N LEU A 8 8.25 19.76 53.17
CA LEU A 8 9.26 19.50 52.14
C LEU A 8 9.09 18.13 51.47
N ALA A 9 8.81 17.10 52.27
CA ALA A 9 8.54 15.76 51.75
C ALA A 9 7.27 15.71 50.88
N SER A 10 6.23 16.46 51.28
CA SER A 10 4.96 16.55 50.55
C SER A 10 5.13 17.20 49.17
N THR A 11 5.90 18.28 49.09
CA THR A 11 6.16 18.99 47.82
C THR A 11 7.05 18.19 46.87
N ALA A 12 8.06 17.49 47.40
CA ALA A 12 8.91 16.60 46.59
C ALA A 12 8.11 15.44 45.98
N VAL A 13 7.19 14.86 46.74
CA VAL A 13 6.29 13.79 46.24
C VAL A 13 5.27 14.34 45.23
N GLY A 14 4.66 15.50 45.50
CA GLY A 14 3.71 16.13 44.58
C GLY A 14 4.32 16.57 43.25
N GLY A 15 5.53 17.13 43.28
CA GLY A 15 6.29 17.49 42.07
C GLY A 15 6.71 16.28 41.25
N GLY A 16 7.20 15.22 41.91
CA GLY A 16 7.58 13.95 41.26
C GLY A 16 6.41 13.26 40.54
N ILE A 17 5.23 13.24 41.16
CA ILE A 17 4.01 12.66 40.56
C ILE A 17 3.58 13.44 39.31
N ALA A 18 3.65 14.77 39.35
CA ALA A 18 3.28 15.61 38.21
C ALA A 18 4.24 15.45 37.01
N THR A 19 5.55 15.40 37.25
CA THR A 19 6.54 15.27 36.17
C THR A 19 6.56 13.87 35.54
N VAL A 20 6.39 12.81 36.35
CA VAL A 20 6.28 11.43 35.85
C VAL A 20 5.01 11.24 35.02
N SER A 21 3.89 11.85 35.44
CA SER A 21 2.63 11.80 34.69
C SER A 21 2.72 12.55 33.35
N ALA A 22 3.36 13.72 33.32
CA ALA A 22 3.58 14.47 32.10
C ALA A 22 4.51 13.74 31.11
N GLY A 23 5.58 13.11 31.60
CA GLY A 23 6.49 12.32 30.76
C GLY A 23 5.85 11.07 30.16
N LEU A 24 4.97 10.39 30.91
CA LEU A 24 4.20 9.25 30.40
C LEU A 24 3.17 9.67 29.34
N LEU A 25 2.47 10.79 29.57
CA LEU A 25 1.52 11.34 28.60
C LEU A 25 2.23 11.75 27.30
N GLU A 26 3.38 12.43 27.40
CA GLU A 26 4.18 12.83 26.24
C GLU A 26 4.68 11.61 25.46
N ARG A 27 5.15 10.56 26.15
CA ARG A 27 5.59 9.30 25.51
C ARG A 27 4.44 8.55 24.84
N TRP A 28 3.25 8.60 25.41
CA TRP A 28 2.03 8.06 24.79
C TRP A 28 1.64 8.83 23.54
N ARG A 29 1.65 10.17 23.60
CA ARG A 29 1.38 11.03 22.45
C ARG A 29 2.37 10.77 21.33
N TRP A 30 3.67 10.76 21.62
CA TRP A 30 4.72 10.44 20.64
C TRP A 30 4.57 9.06 19.99
N ARG A 31 4.15 8.05 20.75
CA ARG A 31 3.88 6.72 20.19
C ARG A 31 2.67 6.73 19.26
N ARG A 32 1.60 7.41 19.68
CA ARG A 32 0.39 7.57 18.87
C ARG A 32 0.68 8.32 17.58
N ASP A 33 1.37 9.44 17.66
CA ASP A 33 1.72 10.27 16.50
C ASP A 33 2.56 9.48 15.49
N ARG A 34 3.52 8.66 15.97
CA ARG A 34 4.30 7.77 15.08
C ARG A 34 3.42 6.71 14.41
N VAL A 35 2.49 6.09 15.13
CA VAL A 35 1.57 5.11 14.55
C VAL A 35 0.68 5.75 13.49
N GLU A 36 0.12 6.93 13.78
CA GLU A 36 -0.71 7.69 12.83
C GLU A 36 0.11 8.10 11.59
N GLN A 37 1.35 8.57 11.75
CA GLN A 37 2.26 8.89 10.63
C GLN A 37 2.59 7.66 9.76
N HIS A 38 2.82 6.50 10.38
CA HIS A 38 3.07 5.26 9.63
C HIS A 38 1.82 4.78 8.87
N ILE A 39 0.62 4.95 9.44
CA ILE A 39 -0.63 4.65 8.75
C ILE A 39 -0.84 5.57 7.55
N GLU A 40 -0.63 6.88 7.72
CA GLU A 40 -0.84 7.83 6.63
C GLU A 40 0.18 7.64 5.49
N THR A 41 1.46 7.42 5.83
CA THR A 41 2.50 7.09 4.84
C THR A 41 2.12 5.84 4.03
N ARG A 42 1.65 4.78 4.69
CA ARG A 42 1.19 3.55 4.02
C ARG A 42 -0.06 3.79 3.19
N ARG A 43 -1.02 4.59 3.66
CA ARG A 43 -2.22 4.96 2.89
C ARG A 43 -1.86 5.63 1.57
N VAL A 44 -0.94 6.61 1.60
CA VAL A 44 -0.44 7.28 0.39
C VAL A 44 0.25 6.29 -0.54
N LEU A 45 1.16 5.46 -0.02
CA LEU A 45 1.85 4.44 -0.81
C LEU A 45 0.89 3.43 -1.46
N TYR A 46 -0.10 2.95 -0.70
CA TYR A 46 -1.12 2.02 -1.20
C TYR A 46 -1.96 2.66 -2.30
N GLY A 47 -2.39 3.91 -2.11
CA GLY A 47 -3.11 4.67 -3.12
C GLY A 47 -2.31 4.83 -4.41
N SER A 48 -1.05 5.26 -4.31
CA SER A 48 -0.14 5.39 -5.46
C SER A 48 0.05 4.07 -6.20
N TYR A 49 0.22 2.96 -5.46
CA TYR A 49 0.39 1.65 -6.06
C TYR A 49 -0.87 1.16 -6.80
N LEU A 50 -2.04 1.30 -6.18
CA LEU A 50 -3.31 0.95 -6.82
C LEU A 50 -3.57 1.80 -8.08
N ALA A 51 -3.23 3.10 -8.04
CA ALA A 51 -3.34 3.98 -9.19
C ALA A 51 -2.41 3.55 -10.34
N ALA A 52 -1.18 3.15 -10.04
CA ALA A 52 -0.25 2.62 -11.03
C ALA A 52 -0.77 1.33 -11.68
N LEU A 53 -1.26 0.38 -10.88
CA LEU A 53 -1.87 -0.85 -11.39
C LEU A 53 -3.11 -0.57 -12.26
N ALA A 54 -3.96 0.36 -11.84
CA ALA A 54 -5.15 0.76 -12.60
C ALA A 54 -4.78 1.36 -13.96
N LYS A 55 -3.78 2.25 -13.99
CA LYS A 55 -3.27 2.84 -15.24
C LYS A 55 -2.72 1.76 -16.17
N ALA A 56 -1.86 0.86 -15.67
CA ALA A 56 -1.31 -0.24 -16.44
C ALA A 56 -2.41 -1.18 -16.98
N ARG A 57 -3.39 -1.53 -16.15
CA ARG A 57 -4.54 -2.37 -16.53
C ARG A 57 -5.38 -1.72 -17.62
N HIS A 58 -5.62 -0.41 -17.50
CA HIS A 58 -6.35 0.37 -18.49
C HIS A 58 -5.61 0.41 -19.83
N THR A 59 -4.31 0.71 -19.82
CA THR A 59 -3.49 0.67 -21.04
C THR A 59 -3.51 -0.71 -21.68
N CYS A 60 -3.39 -1.79 -20.92
CA CYS A 60 -3.53 -3.16 -21.46
C CYS A 60 -4.91 -3.39 -22.10
N SER A 61 -5.99 -2.84 -21.53
CA SER A 61 -7.33 -2.96 -22.11
C SER A 61 -7.49 -2.18 -23.40
N LEU A 62 -6.92 -0.98 -23.50
CA LEU A 62 -6.95 -0.18 -24.72
C LEU A 62 -6.15 -0.87 -25.83
N MET A 63 -4.92 -1.28 -25.50
CA MET A 63 -3.98 -1.91 -26.43
C MET A 63 -4.43 -3.29 -26.91
N ALA A 64 -5.20 -4.03 -26.12
CA ALA A 64 -5.81 -5.27 -26.58
C ALA A 64 -6.85 -5.03 -27.68
N ARG A 65 -7.62 -3.93 -27.60
CA ARG A 65 -8.66 -3.58 -28.57
C ARG A 65 -8.10 -2.94 -29.84
N GLU A 66 -6.96 -2.28 -29.73
CA GLU A 66 -6.31 -1.61 -30.85
C GLU A 66 -5.49 -2.60 -31.70
N THR A 67 -6.21 -3.30 -32.57
CA THR A 67 -5.64 -4.35 -33.44
C THR A 67 -4.86 -3.78 -34.62
N GLU A 68 -5.10 -2.52 -35.01
CA GLU A 68 -4.44 -1.86 -36.13
C GLU A 68 -3.07 -1.26 -35.75
N LEU A 69 -2.78 -1.09 -34.46
CA LEU A 69 -1.49 -0.56 -34.01
C LEU A 69 -0.34 -1.54 -34.34
N PRO A 70 0.83 -1.03 -34.79
CA PRO A 70 2.03 -1.84 -34.91
C PRO A 70 2.40 -2.55 -33.60
N ALA A 71 2.80 -3.82 -33.70
CA ALA A 71 3.12 -4.64 -32.53
C ALA A 71 4.24 -4.07 -31.64
N SER A 72 5.22 -3.36 -32.24
CA SER A 72 6.27 -2.65 -31.51
C SER A 72 5.73 -1.52 -30.63
N GLU A 73 4.82 -0.71 -31.17
CA GLU A 73 4.19 0.40 -30.46
C GLU A 73 3.26 -0.12 -29.35
N ARG A 74 2.48 -1.17 -29.64
CA ARG A 74 1.60 -1.80 -28.66
C ARG A 74 2.40 -2.34 -27.48
N ARG A 75 3.50 -3.05 -27.75
CA ARG A 75 4.43 -3.51 -26.72
C ARG A 75 4.94 -2.33 -25.90
N ARG A 76 5.53 -1.32 -26.55
CA ARG A 76 6.09 -0.16 -25.85
C ARG A 76 5.07 0.48 -24.92
N ALA A 77 3.85 0.73 -25.38
CA ALA A 77 2.79 1.33 -24.58
C ALA A 77 2.48 0.53 -23.30
N VAL A 78 2.35 -0.80 -23.40
CA VAL A 78 2.06 -1.63 -22.22
C VAL A 78 3.26 -1.79 -21.28
N TRP A 79 4.50 -1.74 -21.79
CA TRP A 79 5.72 -1.73 -20.97
C TRP A 79 5.90 -0.40 -20.22
N ASP A 80 5.74 0.72 -20.90
CA ASP A 80 5.85 2.07 -20.33
C ASP A 80 4.80 2.27 -19.23
N ALA A 81 3.58 1.76 -19.42
CA ALA A 81 2.53 1.82 -18.40
C ALA A 81 2.84 0.96 -17.17
N PHE A 82 3.69 -0.06 -17.31
CA PHE A 82 4.05 -1.00 -16.23
C PHE A 82 5.21 -0.52 -15.37
N GLU A 83 6.06 0.37 -15.88
CA GLU A 83 7.28 0.84 -15.20
C GLU A 83 7.00 1.35 -13.77
N PRO A 84 5.98 2.22 -13.52
CA PRO A 84 5.73 2.72 -12.18
C PRO A 84 5.31 1.62 -11.19
N CYS A 85 4.68 0.55 -11.69
CA CYS A 85 4.25 -0.57 -10.86
C CYS A 85 5.46 -1.32 -10.27
N ALA A 86 6.58 -1.38 -10.98
CA ALA A 86 7.78 -2.06 -10.51
C ALA A 86 8.43 -1.29 -9.35
N SER A 87 8.61 0.01 -9.52
CA SER A 87 9.23 0.90 -8.52
C SER A 87 8.41 0.93 -7.22
N LEU A 88 7.10 1.17 -7.32
CA LEU A 88 6.21 1.20 -6.16
C LEU A 88 6.09 -0.15 -5.44
N ARG A 89 6.25 -1.29 -6.16
CA ARG A 89 6.27 -2.62 -5.55
C ARG A 89 7.46 -2.79 -4.60
N TYR A 90 8.63 -2.25 -4.96
CA TYR A 90 9.82 -2.30 -4.09
C TYR A 90 9.63 -1.45 -2.83
N GLU A 91 9.04 -0.26 -2.96
CA GLU A 91 8.70 0.57 -1.80
C GLU A 91 7.70 -0.12 -0.87
N LEU A 92 6.69 -0.79 -1.44
CA LEU A 92 5.73 -1.60 -0.71
C LEU A 92 6.39 -2.75 0.05
N ALA A 93 7.34 -3.45 -0.57
CA ALA A 93 8.06 -4.55 0.05
C ALA A 93 8.88 -4.13 1.29
N ILE A 94 9.30 -2.87 1.35
CA ILE A 94 10.05 -2.29 2.47
C ILE A 94 9.09 -1.76 3.56
N SER A 95 7.99 -1.13 3.14
CA SER A 95 7.17 -0.28 4.04
C SER A 95 5.90 -0.95 4.56
N ALA A 96 5.43 -2.01 3.89
CA ALA A 96 4.17 -2.68 4.20
C ALA A 96 4.40 -4.02 4.93
N PRO A 97 3.45 -4.49 5.75
CA PRO A 97 3.53 -5.82 6.31
C PRO A 97 3.37 -6.90 5.23
N ARG A 98 3.88 -8.10 5.53
CA ARG A 98 3.79 -9.26 4.62
C ARG A 98 2.37 -9.60 4.17
N SER A 99 1.37 -9.34 5.01
CA SER A 99 -0.06 -9.54 4.69
C SER A 99 -0.52 -8.70 3.50
N VAL A 100 0.10 -7.54 3.24
CA VAL A 100 -0.16 -6.68 2.08
C VAL A 100 0.79 -7.01 0.93
N VAL A 101 2.07 -7.24 1.23
CA VAL A 101 3.11 -7.51 0.21
C VAL A 101 2.77 -8.74 -0.63
N SER A 102 2.32 -9.85 -0.03
CA SER A 102 2.05 -11.09 -0.78
C SER A 102 0.89 -10.95 -1.78
N PRO A 103 -0.28 -10.38 -1.42
CA PRO A 103 -1.31 -10.02 -2.40
C PRO A 103 -0.85 -8.99 -3.44
N ALA A 104 0.04 -8.06 -3.08
CA ALA A 104 0.57 -7.07 -4.02
C ALA A 104 1.42 -7.74 -5.11
N GLU A 105 2.32 -8.64 -4.72
CA GLU A 105 3.13 -9.42 -5.66
C GLU A 105 2.28 -10.33 -6.56
N THR A 106 1.20 -10.90 -6.01
CA THR A 106 0.26 -11.70 -6.78
C THR A 106 -0.47 -10.84 -7.80
N SER A 107 -0.99 -9.68 -7.40
CA SER A 107 -1.65 -8.73 -8.31
C SER A 107 -0.71 -8.26 -9.42
N PHE A 108 0.54 -7.92 -9.06
CA PHE A 108 1.57 -7.52 -10.02
C PHE A 108 1.85 -8.63 -11.04
N ARG A 109 2.03 -9.87 -10.59
CA ARG A 109 2.27 -11.01 -11.48
C ARG A 109 1.09 -11.24 -12.42
N ARG A 110 -0.15 -11.21 -11.93
CA ARG A 110 -1.34 -11.38 -12.78
C ARG A 110 -1.49 -10.27 -13.80
N LEU A 111 -1.19 -9.03 -13.43
CA LEU A 111 -1.21 -7.92 -14.38
C LEU A 111 -0.09 -8.05 -15.43
N ARG A 112 1.06 -8.57 -15.04
CA ARG A 112 2.19 -8.84 -15.94
C ARG A 112 1.82 -9.91 -16.95
N ASP A 113 1.14 -10.97 -16.52
CA ASP A 113 0.66 -12.03 -17.41
C ASP A 113 -0.30 -11.44 -18.47
N ILE A 114 -1.24 -10.56 -18.08
CA ILE A 114 -2.10 -9.83 -19.03
C ILE A 114 -1.28 -8.97 -20.00
N ARG A 115 -0.31 -8.20 -19.49
CA ARG A 115 0.57 -7.36 -20.32
C ARG A 115 1.29 -8.21 -21.37
N ASP A 116 1.79 -9.38 -21.00
CA ASP A 116 2.53 -10.27 -21.88
C ASP A 116 1.62 -10.86 -22.98
N THR A 117 0.36 -11.20 -22.65
CA THR A 117 -0.67 -11.58 -23.62
C THR A 117 -0.95 -10.44 -24.63
N VAL A 118 -1.12 -9.19 -24.15
CA VAL A 118 -1.36 -8.03 -25.03
C VAL A 118 -0.14 -7.69 -25.90
N ALA A 119 1.06 -7.82 -25.32
CA ALA A 119 2.33 -7.63 -26.02
C ALA A 119 2.50 -8.62 -27.19
N GLN A 120 1.94 -9.82 -27.07
CA GLN A 120 1.88 -10.83 -28.14
C GLN A 120 0.80 -10.54 -29.19
N GLY A 121 -0.08 -9.56 -28.95
CA GLY A 121 -1.16 -9.19 -29.86
C GLY A 121 -2.40 -10.08 -29.75
N LEU A 122 -2.55 -10.82 -28.66
CA LEU A 122 -3.75 -11.61 -28.41
C LEU A 122 -4.96 -10.69 -28.17
N PRO A 123 -6.10 -10.94 -28.84
CA PRO A 123 -7.27 -10.08 -28.74
C PRO A 123 -8.01 -10.28 -27.40
N PRO A 124 -8.88 -9.34 -27.00
CA PRO A 124 -9.64 -9.42 -25.75
C PRO A 124 -10.55 -10.65 -25.64
N GLU A 125 -10.99 -11.19 -26.77
CA GLU A 125 -11.85 -12.37 -26.88
C GLU A 125 -11.09 -13.67 -26.69
N SER A 126 -9.75 -13.63 -26.64
CA SER A 126 -8.96 -14.84 -26.37
C SER A 126 -9.21 -15.37 -24.96
N ASP A 127 -9.33 -16.69 -24.84
CA ASP A 127 -9.48 -17.37 -23.54
C ASP A 127 -8.33 -17.03 -22.58
N GLU A 128 -7.13 -16.80 -23.11
CA GLU A 128 -5.96 -16.41 -22.33
C GLU A 128 -6.14 -15.03 -21.70
N TYR A 129 -6.55 -14.03 -22.48
CA TYR A 129 -6.82 -12.68 -21.97
C TYR A 129 -7.99 -12.68 -20.97
N ALA A 130 -9.08 -13.39 -21.29
CA ALA A 130 -10.24 -13.50 -20.42
C ALA A 130 -9.89 -14.14 -19.07
N ARG A 131 -9.12 -15.24 -19.09
CA ARG A 131 -8.63 -15.92 -17.88
C ARG A 131 -7.68 -15.03 -17.08
N GLY A 132 -6.74 -14.37 -17.74
CA GLY A 132 -5.80 -13.43 -17.12
C GLY A 132 -6.53 -12.30 -16.40
N ARG A 133 -7.56 -11.72 -17.03
CA ARG A 133 -8.42 -10.70 -16.44
C ARG A 133 -9.09 -11.16 -15.15
N MET A 134 -9.73 -12.34 -15.17
CA MET A 134 -10.40 -12.87 -13.97
C MET A 134 -9.42 -13.09 -12.82
N GLN A 135 -8.25 -13.68 -13.10
CA GLN A 135 -7.21 -13.92 -12.09
C GLN A 135 -6.64 -12.62 -11.52
N TYR A 136 -6.48 -11.59 -12.35
CA TYR A 136 -6.07 -10.26 -11.89
C TYR A 136 -7.15 -9.62 -11.01
N ASP A 137 -8.41 -9.68 -11.41
CA ASP A 137 -9.52 -9.06 -10.66
C ASP A 137 -9.62 -9.68 -9.25
N GLU A 138 -9.47 -10.99 -9.14
CA GLU A 138 -9.41 -11.71 -7.86
C GLU A 138 -8.20 -11.29 -7.01
N ALA A 139 -7.00 -11.29 -7.59
CA ALA A 139 -5.79 -10.88 -6.88
C ALA A 139 -5.85 -9.41 -6.42
N HIS A 140 -6.38 -8.53 -7.26
CA HIS A 140 -6.54 -7.11 -6.97
C HIS A 140 -7.59 -6.85 -5.88
N LEU A 141 -8.65 -7.65 -5.83
CA LEU A 141 -9.59 -7.64 -4.71
C LEU A 141 -8.92 -8.04 -3.41
N ALA A 142 -8.19 -9.16 -3.40
CA ALA A 142 -7.46 -9.63 -2.21
C ALA A 142 -6.44 -8.58 -1.70
N LEU A 143 -5.74 -7.91 -2.62
CA LEU A 143 -4.85 -6.80 -2.29
C LEU A 143 -5.59 -5.64 -1.59
N ARG A 144 -6.70 -5.18 -2.16
CA ARG A 144 -7.47 -4.08 -1.57
C ARG A 144 -8.03 -4.46 -0.20
N MET A 145 -8.46 -5.71 0.00
CA MET A 145 -8.89 -6.20 1.31
C MET A 145 -7.75 -6.16 2.33
N ALA A 146 -6.58 -6.71 1.97
CA ALA A 146 -5.41 -6.69 2.85
C ALA A 146 -4.96 -5.26 3.20
N MET A 147 -4.97 -4.33 2.24
CA MET A 147 -4.66 -2.92 2.48
C MET A 147 -5.66 -2.26 3.42
N ARG A 148 -6.96 -2.53 3.27
CA ARG A 148 -8.00 -2.00 4.17
C ARG A 148 -7.84 -2.53 5.59
N GLN A 149 -7.58 -3.82 5.74
CA GLN A 149 -7.34 -4.44 7.02
C GLN A 149 -6.10 -3.84 7.71
N ASP A 150 -5.00 -3.66 6.98
CA ASP A 150 -3.78 -3.05 7.52
C ASP A 150 -3.97 -1.58 7.95
N LEU A 151 -4.83 -0.84 7.25
CA LEU A 151 -5.17 0.54 7.60
C LEU A 151 -6.23 0.66 8.70
N GLY A 152 -6.77 -0.47 9.21
CA GLY A 152 -7.84 -0.47 10.20
C GLY A 152 -9.17 0.10 9.67
N ALA A 153 -9.44 -0.06 8.37
CA ALA A 153 -10.66 0.41 7.70
C ALA A 153 -11.74 -0.68 7.57
N GLU A 154 -11.62 -1.76 8.33
CA GLU A 154 -12.68 -2.77 8.55
C GLU A 154 -13.47 -2.39 9.83
N PRO A 155 -14.78 -2.68 9.90
CA PRO A 155 -15.57 -2.52 11.13
C PRO A 155 -15.11 -3.47 12.25
#